data_AF-A0A220GT11-F1
#
_entry.id   AF-A0A220GT11-F1
#
_cell.length_a   1.000
_cell.length_b   1.000
_cell.length_c   1.000
_cell.angle_alpha   90.00
_cell.angle_beta   90.00
_cell.angle_gamma   90.00
#
_symmetry.space_group_name_H-M   'P 1'
#
loop_
_entity.id
_entity.type
_entity.pdbx_description
1 polymer ?
#
loop_
_entity_poly.entity_id
_entity_poly.type
_entity_poly.pdbx_seq_one_letter_code
_entity_poly.pdbx_strand_id
1 'polypeptide(L)'
;FWLLLTGDIPTEEQVRGLSADWASRAELPSHVDAMLNNFPSHLHPMAQFSAAMAALNSESKFAKAYSEGVHKSKYWDTSFEDSMDLIAKLPVVAATIYNNLYREGAAPC
;
A
#
# COMPACT_ATOMS: atom_id res chain seq x y z
N PHE A 1 -7.29 -12.96 1.96
CA PHE A 1 -6.36 -12.42 2.96
C PHE A 1 -6.60 -13.04 4.33
N TRP A 2 -7.77 -12.87 4.96
CA TRP A 2 -8.11 -13.45 6.27
C TRP A 2 -7.75 -14.94 6.40
N LEU A 3 -8.30 -15.80 5.54
CA LEU A 3 -8.00 -17.24 5.53
C LEU A 3 -6.50 -17.56 5.47
N LEU A 4 -5.71 -16.76 4.74
CA LEU A 4 -4.27 -17.00 4.61
C LEU A 4 -3.50 -16.64 5.89
N LEU A 5 -4.00 -15.69 6.69
CA LEU A 5 -3.36 -15.27 7.92
C LEU A 5 -3.83 -16.04 9.16
N THR A 6 -5.11 -16.42 9.20
CA THR A 6 -5.69 -17.08 10.38
C THR A 6 -5.86 -18.59 10.21
N GLY A 7 -5.96 -19.09 8.97
CA GLY A 7 -6.34 -20.48 8.67
C GLY A 7 -7.84 -20.74 8.72
N ASP A 8 -8.65 -19.75 9.10
CA ASP A 8 -10.09 -19.87 9.28
C ASP A 8 -10.89 -19.17 8.17
N ILE A 9 -12.07 -19.71 7.86
CA ILE A 9 -13.01 -19.06 6.95
C ILE A 9 -13.63 -17.84 7.66
N PRO A 10 -13.50 -16.62 7.10
CA PRO A 10 -14.03 -15.42 7.74
C PRO A 10 -15.56 -15.38 7.73
N THR A 11 -16.15 -14.74 8.75
CA THR A 11 -17.55 -14.33 8.72
C THR A 11 -17.76 -13.09 7.85
N GLU A 12 -19.01 -12.77 7.51
CA GLU A 12 -19.32 -11.60 6.72
C GLU A 12 -18.92 -10.29 7.43
N GLU A 13 -19.13 -10.21 8.74
CA GLU A 13 -18.75 -9.06 9.56
C GLU A 13 -17.23 -8.84 9.55
N GLN A 14 -16.45 -9.93 9.60
CA GLN A 14 -14.98 -9.86 9.53
C GLN A 14 -14.52 -9.36 8.16
N VAL A 15 -15.14 -9.81 7.07
CA VAL A 15 -14.84 -9.31 5.71
C VAL A 15 -15.19 -7.84 5.58
N ARG A 16 -16.36 -7.41 6.06
CA ARG A 16 -16.77 -5.99 6.01
C ARG A 16 -15.83 -5.12 6.86
N GLY A 17 -15.45 -5.59 8.05
CA GLY A 17 -14.49 -4.91 8.92
C GLY A 17 -13.13 -4.75 8.26
N LEU A 18 -12.59 -5.82 7.68
CA LEU A 18 -11.32 -5.77 6.94
C LEU A 18 -11.39 -4.82 5.73
N SER A 19 -12.50 -4.82 5.00
CA SER A 19 -12.69 -3.95 3.84
C SER A 19 -12.72 -2.47 4.25
N ALA A 20 -13.40 -2.14 5.35
CA ALA A 20 -13.42 -0.79 5.89
C ALA A 20 -12.03 -0.35 6.41
N ASP A 21 -11.30 -1.26 7.05
CA ASP A 21 -9.94 -1.00 7.52
C ASP A 21 -9.00 -0.68 6.36
N TRP A 22 -9.03 -1.46 5.28
CA TRP A 22 -8.26 -1.14 4.07
C TRP A 22 -8.67 0.19 3.43
N ALA A 23 -9.96 0.49 3.34
CA ALA A 23 -10.41 1.78 2.82
C ALA A 23 -9.84 2.96 3.64
N SER A 24 -9.75 2.80 4.97
CA SER A 24 -9.19 3.83 5.85
C SER A 24 -7.68 4.02 5.73
N ARG A 25 -6.95 3.02 5.20
CA ARG A 25 -5.48 3.00 5.08
C ARG A 25 -4.97 3.35 3.67
N ALA A 26 -5.87 3.54 2.71
CA ALA A 26 -5.53 3.66 1.29
C ALA A 26 -4.90 5.02 0.91
N GLU A 27 -4.87 5.99 1.82
CA GLU A 27 -4.30 7.32 1.56
C GLU A 27 -2.80 7.26 1.25
N LEU A 28 -2.40 7.92 0.16
CA LEU A 28 -1.01 8.02 -0.25
C LEU A 28 -0.36 9.29 0.31
N PRO A 29 0.91 9.22 0.77
CA PRO A 29 1.66 10.41 1.10
C PRO A 29 1.83 11.32 -0.12
N SER A 30 1.75 12.64 0.08
CA SER A 30 1.80 13.64 -0.98
C SER A 30 3.03 13.53 -1.89
N HIS A 31 4.18 13.10 -1.36
CA HIS A 31 5.40 12.92 -2.15
C HIS A 31 5.30 11.74 -3.13
N VAL A 32 4.56 10.68 -2.79
CA VAL A 32 4.34 9.52 -3.67
C VAL A 32 3.36 9.89 -4.79
N ASP A 33 2.30 10.61 -4.47
CA ASP A 33 1.35 11.13 -5.47
C ASP A 33 2.03 12.08 -6.45
N ALA A 34 2.84 13.01 -5.95
CA ALA A 34 3.61 13.92 -6.79
C ALA A 34 4.58 13.15 -7.69
N MET A 35 5.24 12.10 -7.17
CA MET A 35 6.14 11.27 -7.98
C MET A 35 5.38 10.54 -9.10
N LEU A 36 4.23 9.92 -8.79
CA LEU A 36 3.40 9.18 -9.75
C LEU A 36 2.90 10.08 -10.89
N ASN A 37 2.52 11.31 -10.58
CA ASN A 37 2.03 12.28 -11.57
C ASN A 37 3.14 12.90 -12.42
N ASN A 38 4.40 12.76 -12.03
CA ASN A 38 5.55 13.29 -12.77
C ASN A 38 6.35 12.23 -13.53
N PHE A 39 5.95 10.94 -13.48
CA PHE A 39 6.62 9.93 -14.28
C PHE A 39 6.44 10.19 -15.78
N PRO A 40 7.50 10.00 -16.60
CA PRO A 40 7.37 10.20 -18.02
C PRO A 40 6.55 9.06 -18.65
N SER A 41 5.75 9.38 -19.66
CA SER A 41 4.82 8.43 -20.30
C SER A 41 5.48 7.22 -20.97
N HIS A 42 6.77 7.30 -21.27
CA HIS A 42 7.54 6.18 -21.83
C HIS A 42 8.06 5.20 -20.76
N LEU A 43 7.96 5.53 -19.47
CA LEU A 43 8.38 4.65 -18.39
C LEU A 43 7.35 3.52 -18.22
N HIS A 44 7.82 2.29 -18.31
CA HIS A 44 6.96 1.11 -18.22
C HIS A 44 6.13 1.08 -16.91
N PRO A 45 4.83 0.72 -16.95
CA PRO A 45 3.96 0.75 -15.77
C PRO A 45 4.52 -0.01 -14.56
N MET A 46 5.12 -1.18 -14.78
CA MET A 46 5.74 -1.96 -13.70
C MET A 46 6.94 -1.27 -13.05
N ALA A 47 7.68 -0.45 -13.80
CA ALA A 47 8.79 0.32 -13.26
C ALA A 47 8.28 1.49 -12.39
N GLN A 48 7.23 2.18 -12.85
CA GLN A 48 6.52 3.20 -12.04
C GLN A 48 6.00 2.60 -10.74
N PHE A 49 5.37 1.42 -10.84
CA PHE A 49 4.81 0.70 -9.70
C PHE A 49 5.90 0.32 -8.69
N SER A 50 6.99 -0.29 -9.16
CA SER A 50 8.11 -0.67 -8.28
C SER A 50 8.75 0.54 -7.60
N ALA A 51 8.90 1.65 -8.31
CA ALA A 51 9.44 2.89 -7.75
C ALA A 51 8.51 3.49 -6.68
N ALA A 52 7.20 3.48 -6.92
CA ALA A 52 6.20 3.90 -5.94
C ALA A 52 6.21 3.04 -4.67
N MET A 53 6.35 1.72 -4.81
CA MET A 53 6.48 0.82 -3.66
C MET A 53 7.75 1.10 -2.84
N ALA A 54 8.87 1.39 -3.52
CA ALA A 54 10.10 1.77 -2.84
C ALA A 54 9.98 3.12 -2.11
N ALA A 55 9.27 4.09 -2.69
CA ALA A 55 9.02 5.39 -2.05
C ALA A 55 8.12 5.26 -0.82
N LEU A 56 7.08 4.42 -0.87
CA LEU A 56 6.18 4.16 0.26
C LEU A 56 6.89 3.57 1.50
N ASN A 57 8.10 3.03 1.34
CA ASN A 57 8.92 2.60 2.48
C ASN A 57 9.25 3.73 3.46
N SER A 58 9.10 5.01 3.07
CA SER A 58 9.23 6.14 4.00
C SER A 58 8.25 6.06 5.17
N GLU A 59 7.09 5.44 4.96
CA GLU A 59 6.01 5.30 5.95
C GLU A 59 6.10 3.99 6.74
N SER A 60 7.15 3.18 6.54
CA SER A 60 7.27 1.86 7.17
C SER A 60 7.38 1.97 8.69
N LYS A 61 6.38 1.44 9.39
CA LYS A 61 6.36 1.30 10.85
C LYS A 61 7.37 0.27 11.30
N PHE A 62 7.59 -0.79 10.52
CA PHE A 62 8.59 -1.81 10.83
C PHE A 62 10.02 -1.25 10.76
N ALA A 63 10.36 -0.52 9.70
CA ALA A 63 11.69 0.10 9.57
C ALA A 63 12.00 1.03 10.75
N LYS A 64 11.01 1.83 11.16
CA LYS A 64 11.12 2.69 12.34
C LYS A 64 11.31 1.88 13.62
N ALA A 65 10.40 0.94 13.92
CA ALA A 65 10.48 0.15 15.15
C ALA A 65 11.77 -0.70 15.23
N TYR A 66 12.26 -1.20 14.10
CA TYR A 66 13.53 -1.92 14.03
C TYR A 66 14.70 -1.01 14.40
N SER A 67 14.73 0.23 13.88
CA SER A 67 15.76 1.22 14.22
C SER A 67 15.75 1.63 15.70
N GLU A 68 14.57 1.59 16.34
CA GLU A 68 14.38 1.86 17.77
C GLU A 68 14.73 0.66 18.67
N GLY A 69 15.12 -0.48 18.10
CA GLY A 69 15.58 -1.66 18.85
C GLY A 69 14.45 -2.57 19.36
N VAL A 70 13.33 -2.66 18.64
CA VAL A 70 12.23 -3.55 18.98
C VAL A 70 12.69 -5.01 19.13
N HIS A 71 12.15 -5.71 20.13
CA HIS A 71 12.51 -7.11 20.37
C HIS A 71 12.05 -8.02 19.23
N LYS A 72 12.86 -9.05 18.90
CA LYS A 72 12.60 -9.97 17.77
C LYS A 72 11.21 -10.62 17.82
N SER A 73 10.70 -10.95 19.00
CA SER A 73 9.35 -11.54 19.15
C SER A 73 8.20 -10.59 18.75
N LYS A 74 8.49 -9.31 18.56
CA LYS A 74 7.53 -8.25 18.24
C LYS A 74 7.64 -7.73 16.80
N TYR A 75 8.51 -8.33 15.98
CA TYR A 75 8.67 -7.95 14.58
C TYR A 75 7.38 -8.10 13.76
N TRP A 76 6.57 -9.11 14.09
CA TRP A 76 5.35 -9.38 13.36
C TRP A 76 4.30 -8.28 13.53
N ASP A 77 4.27 -7.58 14.68
CA ASP A 77 3.26 -6.55 14.97
C ASP A 77 3.34 -5.43 13.92
N THR A 78 4.52 -4.85 13.73
CA THR A 78 4.73 -3.75 12.77
C THR A 78 4.85 -4.25 11.33
N SER A 79 5.29 -5.49 11.10
CA SER A 79 5.27 -6.10 9.76
C SER A 79 3.85 -6.34 9.26
N PHE A 80 2.93 -6.73 10.15
CA PHE A 80 1.51 -6.91 9.84
C PHE A 80 0.88 -5.56 9.47
N GLU A 81 1.14 -4.52 10.27
CA GLU A 81 0.67 -3.16 10.00
C GLU A 81 1.17 -2.64 8.65
N ASP A 82 2.46 -2.79 8.33
CA ASP A 82 3.00 -2.36 7.04
C ASP A 82 2.41 -3.17 5.87
N SER A 83 2.16 -4.47 6.06
CA SER A 83 1.53 -5.31 5.02
C SER A 83 0.09 -4.89 4.75
N MET A 84 -0.66 -4.55 5.80
CA MET A 84 -2.03 -4.04 5.71
C MET A 84 -2.08 -2.69 5.00
N ASP A 85 -1.21 -1.76 5.40
CA ASP A 85 -1.10 -0.44 4.79
C ASP A 85 -0.68 -0.54 3.32
N LEU A 86 0.27 -1.43 3.00
CA LEU A 86 0.72 -1.63 1.63
C LEU A 86 -0.43 -2.16 0.76
N ILE A 87 -1.11 -3.23 1.17
CA ILE A 87 -2.24 -3.81 0.41
C ILE A 87 -3.33 -2.79 0.16
N ALA A 88 -3.65 -1.96 1.14
CA ALA A 88 -4.63 -0.89 1.00
C ALA A 88 -4.23 0.16 -0.07
N LYS A 89 -2.93 0.46 -0.19
CA LYS A 89 -2.38 1.49 -1.09
C LYS A 89 -2.11 0.97 -2.52
N LEU A 90 -1.91 -0.34 -2.71
CA LEU A 90 -1.62 -0.92 -4.04
C LEU A 90 -2.64 -0.52 -5.13
N PRO A 91 -3.97 -0.59 -4.89
CA PRO A 91 -4.96 -0.26 -5.91
C PRO A 91 -4.91 1.21 -6.29
N VAL A 92 -4.69 2.11 -5.33
CA VAL A 92 -4.60 3.56 -5.58
C VAL A 92 -3.40 3.86 -6.48
N VAL A 93 -2.22 3.32 -6.13
CA VAL A 93 -1.02 3.46 -6.97
C VAL A 93 -1.23 2.91 -8.37
N ALA A 94 -1.79 1.70 -8.48
CA ALA A 94 -2.04 1.07 -9.77
C ALA A 94 -3.04 1.86 -10.63
N ALA A 95 -4.11 2.38 -10.01
CA ALA A 95 -5.11 3.21 -10.67
C ALA A 95 -4.51 4.54 -11.16
N THR A 96 -3.70 5.21 -10.35
CA THR A 96 -3.00 6.44 -10.73
C THR A 96 -2.08 6.20 -11.94
N ILE A 97 -1.27 5.12 -11.92
CA ILE A 97 -0.40 4.77 -13.05
C ILE A 97 -1.23 4.52 -14.32
N TYR A 98 -2.31 3.75 -14.19
CA TYR A 98 -3.19 3.44 -15.31
C TYR A 98 -3.83 4.71 -15.90
N ASN A 99 -4.32 5.61 -15.05
CA ASN A 99 -4.94 6.85 -15.50
C ASN A 99 -3.93 7.81 -16.14
N ASN A 100 -2.72 7.91 -15.59
CA ASN A 100 -1.66 8.76 -16.14
C ASN A 100 -1.20 8.29 -17.52
N LEU A 101 -1.15 6.97 -17.76
CA LEU A 101 -0.72 6.41 -19.04
C LEU A 101 -1.83 6.33 -20.10
N TYR A 102 -3.06 6.04 -19.70
CA TYR A 102 -4.13 5.67 -20.64
C TYR A 102 -5.40 6.53 -20.57
N ARG A 103 -5.50 7.45 -19.59
CA ARG A 103 -6.69 8.29 -19.37
C ARG A 103 -6.37 9.76 -19.10
N GLU A 104 -5.30 10.27 -19.71
CA GLU A 104 -4.91 11.69 -19.64
C GLU A 104 -4.78 12.24 -18.19
N GLY A 105 -4.42 11.38 -17.23
CA GLY A 105 -4.27 11.79 -15.82
C GLY A 105 -5.58 12.01 -15.06
N ALA A 106 -6.68 11.39 -15.49
CA ALA A 106 -7.93 11.42 -14.73
C ALA A 106 -7.75 10.95 -13.27
N ALA A 107 -8.43 11.59 -12.33
CA ALA A 107 -8.33 11.20 -10.92
C ALA A 107 -8.80 9.74 -10.71
N PRO A 108 -8.08 8.91 -9.94
CA PRO A 108 -8.56 7.59 -9.54
C PRO A 108 -9.83 7.75 -8.69
N CYS A 109 -10.87 6.99 -9.05
CA CYS A 109 -12.17 6.99 -8.39
C CYS A 109 -12.24 5.99 -7.24
#